data_AF-A0A6A5SS56-F1
#
_entry.id   AF-A0A6A5SS56-F1
#
_cell.length_a   1.000
_cell.length_b   1.000
_cell.length_c   1.000
_cell.angle_alpha   90.00
_cell.angle_beta   90.00
_cell.angle_gamma   90.00
#
_symmetry.space_group_name_H-M   'P 1'
#
loop_
_entity.id
_entity.type
_entity.pdbx_description
1 polymer ?
#
loop_
_entity_poly.entity_id
_entity_poly.type
_entity_poly.pdbx_seq_one_letter_code
_entity_poly.pdbx_strand_id
1 'polypeptide(L)'
;MGTVAGPPFVSVIRKMMGGAANVAVQGIDYPATIPGFLNGGDKKRSVSMAKMDGQIRAKCPDTALFMAAYSQGGQLFQNASDMLSAQESAFFSITIIFGDPDNGDAVGEVPAANTKIICANGDLICAGKAIVLPPHLSYGRNADEAAQFVLSTMAA
;
A
#
# COMPACT_ATOMS: atom_id res chain seq x y z
N MET A 1 12.10 -3.34 1.06
CA MET A 1 11.03 -3.26 2.08
C MET A 1 11.61 -2.66 3.35
N GLY A 2 10.88 -1.79 4.05
CA GLY A 2 11.29 -1.21 5.34
C GLY A 2 11.06 -2.16 6.53
N THR A 3 11.04 -1.62 7.75
CA THR A 3 10.94 -2.42 9.00
C THR A 3 9.67 -2.22 9.81
N VAL A 4 8.96 -1.09 9.68
CA VAL A 4 7.88 -0.70 10.59
C VAL A 4 6.56 -1.43 10.32
N ALA A 5 5.97 -1.27 9.14
CA ALA A 5 4.65 -1.84 8.80
C ALA A 5 4.76 -3.10 7.91
N GLY A 6 5.67 -3.07 6.93
CA GLY A 6 5.79 -4.12 5.92
C GLY A 6 6.07 -5.52 6.48
N PRO A 7 7.18 -5.76 7.20
CA PRO A 7 7.50 -7.09 7.69
C PRO A 7 6.47 -7.68 8.67
N PRO A 8 5.92 -6.90 9.65
CA PRO A 8 4.83 -7.39 10.49
C PRO A 8 3.60 -7.83 9.67
N PHE A 9 3.16 -6.99 8.73
CA PHE A 9 2.03 -7.31 7.85
C PHE A 9 2.29 -8.58 7.01
N VAL A 10 3.45 -8.66 6.35
CA VAL A 10 3.85 -9.82 5.53
C VAL A 10 3.89 -11.11 6.36
N SER A 11 4.39 -11.04 7.59
CA SER A 11 4.42 -12.18 8.51
C SER A 11 3.01 -12.71 8.80
N VAL A 12 2.08 -11.80 9.14
CA VAL A 12 0.71 -12.16 9.49
C VAL A 12 -0.05 -12.70 8.28
N ILE A 13 -0.03 -12.01 7.14
CA ILE A 13 -0.80 -12.44 5.97
C ILE A 13 -0.31 -13.79 5.43
N ARG A 14 1.01 -14.04 5.44
CA ARG A 14 1.56 -15.36 5.12
C ARG A 14 1.06 -16.44 6.05
N LYS A 15 1.02 -16.17 7.35
CA LYS A 15 0.48 -17.12 8.33
C LYS A 15 -0.99 -17.43 8.05
N MET A 16 -1.80 -16.42 7.78
CA MET A 16 -3.23 -16.59 7.52
C MET A 16 -3.51 -17.28 6.18
N MET A 17 -2.67 -17.07 5.17
CA MET A 17 -2.80 -17.68 3.84
C MET A 17 -2.12 -19.07 3.73
N GLY A 18 -1.69 -19.68 4.83
CA GLY A 18 -1.13 -21.03 4.82
C GLY A 18 0.35 -21.12 4.41
N GLY A 19 1.08 -20.00 4.44
CA GLY A 19 2.54 -19.96 4.33
C GLY A 19 3.08 -19.08 3.19
N ALA A 20 4.41 -19.00 3.12
CA ALA A 20 5.11 -18.15 2.16
C ALA A 20 4.92 -18.59 0.70
N ALA A 21 4.59 -19.86 0.44
CA ALA A 21 4.34 -20.37 -0.91
C ALA A 21 3.08 -19.74 -1.54
N ASN A 22 2.12 -19.29 -0.72
CA ASN A 22 0.87 -18.71 -1.17
C ASN A 22 0.90 -17.18 -1.25
N VAL A 23 1.98 -16.53 -0.76
CA VAL A 23 2.13 -15.07 -0.76
C VAL A 23 3.52 -14.65 -1.22
N ALA A 24 3.59 -14.29 -2.51
CA ALA A 24 4.73 -13.58 -3.08
C ALA A 24 4.73 -12.13 -2.61
N VAL A 25 5.90 -11.59 -2.28
CA VAL A 25 6.05 -10.20 -1.84
C VAL A 25 7.11 -9.53 -2.71
N GLN A 26 6.72 -8.48 -3.42
CA GLN A 26 7.62 -7.66 -4.21
C GLN A 26 7.76 -6.29 -3.55
N GLY A 27 8.98 -5.97 -3.11
CA GLY A 27 9.30 -4.62 -2.65
C GLY A 27 9.44 -3.67 -3.84
N ILE A 28 9.02 -2.42 -3.65
CA ILE A 28 9.24 -1.36 -4.64
C ILE A 28 10.56 -0.69 -4.29
N ASP A 29 11.48 -0.71 -5.24
CA ASP A 29 12.79 -0.08 -5.10
C ASP A 29 12.66 1.43 -5.35
N TYR A 30 12.64 2.23 -4.29
CA TYR A 30 12.66 3.68 -4.35
C TYR A 30 13.49 4.27 -3.20
N PRO A 31 14.06 5.47 -3.35
CA PRO A 31 14.99 6.04 -2.38
C PRO A 31 14.37 6.42 -1.02
N ALA A 32 13.05 6.62 -0.95
CA ALA A 32 12.33 7.03 0.25
C ALA A 32 12.92 8.27 0.95
N THR A 33 13.25 9.33 0.19
CA THR A 33 13.92 10.53 0.73
C THR A 33 12.92 11.57 1.26
N ILE A 34 13.34 12.42 2.20
CA ILE A 34 12.50 13.54 2.70
C ILE A 34 12.08 14.48 1.56
N PRO A 35 12.97 14.92 0.65
CA PRO A 35 12.54 15.72 -0.51
C PRO A 35 11.55 14.98 -1.42
N GLY A 36 11.67 13.66 -1.57
CA GLY A 36 10.69 12.86 -2.31
C GLY A 36 9.31 12.94 -1.67
N PHE A 37 9.22 12.77 -0.35
CA PHE A 37 7.98 12.89 0.43
C PHE A 37 7.36 14.28 0.27
N LEU A 38 8.16 15.34 0.45
CA LEU A 38 7.68 16.72 0.34
C LEU A 38 7.18 17.08 -1.07
N ASN A 39 7.61 16.34 -2.09
CA ASN A 39 7.15 16.48 -3.46
C ASN A 39 5.96 15.58 -3.82
N GLY A 40 5.36 14.91 -2.83
CA GLY A 40 4.22 14.00 -3.05
C GLY A 40 4.64 12.59 -3.48
N GLY A 41 5.87 12.16 -3.21
CA GLY A 41 6.40 10.85 -3.59
C GLY A 41 7.37 10.87 -4.77
N ASP A 42 8.03 9.73 -5.00
CA ASP A 42 8.97 9.54 -6.11
C ASP A 42 8.20 9.30 -7.42
N LYS A 43 8.05 10.36 -8.22
CA LYS A 43 7.34 10.33 -9.52
C LYS A 43 7.82 9.21 -10.45
N LYS A 44 9.14 8.98 -10.53
CA LYS A 44 9.69 7.95 -11.43
C LYS A 44 9.27 6.56 -10.96
N ARG A 45 9.20 6.34 -9.65
CA ARG A 45 8.81 5.06 -9.06
C ARG A 45 7.30 4.87 -9.02
N SER A 46 6.50 5.93 -8.92
CA SER A 46 5.04 5.87 -9.15
C SER A 46 4.73 5.39 -10.58
N VAL A 47 5.37 5.96 -11.60
CA VAL A 47 5.22 5.50 -13.00
C VAL A 47 5.68 4.04 -13.17
N SER A 48 6.76 3.67 -12.50
CA SER A 48 7.26 2.29 -12.54
C SER A 48 6.30 1.31 -11.87
N MET A 49 5.66 1.72 -10.78
CA MET A 49 4.63 0.96 -10.07
C MET A 49 3.37 0.79 -10.91
N ALA A 50 2.87 1.83 -11.56
CA ALA A 50 1.73 1.73 -12.48
C ALA A 50 2.00 0.69 -13.60
N LYS A 51 3.23 0.67 -14.13
CA LYS A 51 3.64 -0.33 -15.14
C LYS A 51 3.78 -1.76 -14.60
N MET A 52 4.01 -1.94 -13.29
CA MET A 52 4.12 -3.27 -12.70
C MET A 52 2.79 -4.02 -12.74
N ASP A 53 1.65 -3.31 -12.67
CA ASP A 53 0.31 -3.91 -12.78
C ASP A 53 0.20 -4.79 -14.04
N GLY A 54 0.42 -4.19 -15.21
CA GLY A 54 0.38 -4.91 -16.49
C GLY A 54 1.40 -6.05 -16.58
N GLN A 55 2.58 -5.90 -15.96
CA GLN A 55 3.59 -6.96 -15.92
C GLN A 55 3.18 -8.14 -15.05
N ILE A 56 2.57 -7.89 -13.89
CA ILE A 56 2.08 -8.92 -12.98
C ILE A 56 0.89 -9.62 -13.63
N ARG A 57 -0.07 -8.87 -14.18
CA ARG A 57 -1.24 -9.43 -14.87
C ARG A 57 -0.84 -10.36 -16.02
N ALA A 58 0.20 -10.00 -16.78
CA ALA A 58 0.68 -10.84 -17.88
C ALA A 58 1.39 -12.12 -17.40
N LYS A 59 2.07 -12.08 -16.24
CA LYS A 59 2.84 -13.23 -15.71
C LYS A 59 2.03 -14.14 -14.80
N CYS A 60 1.07 -13.55 -14.08
CA CYS A 60 0.29 -14.16 -13.02
C CYS A 60 -1.18 -13.74 -13.16
N PRO A 61 -1.87 -14.10 -14.26
CA PRO A 61 -3.24 -13.62 -14.52
C PRO A 61 -4.24 -14.05 -13.44
N ASP A 62 -3.99 -15.17 -12.77
CA ASP A 62 -4.86 -15.71 -11.72
C ASP A 62 -4.47 -15.25 -10.30
N THR A 63 -3.44 -14.41 -10.15
CA THR A 63 -3.06 -13.90 -8.83
C THR A 63 -4.04 -12.84 -8.37
N ALA A 64 -4.46 -12.92 -7.10
CA ALA A 64 -5.03 -11.75 -6.45
C ALA A 64 -3.90 -10.77 -6.15
N LEU A 65 -3.92 -9.60 -6.80
CA LEU A 65 -2.97 -8.53 -6.57
C LEU A 65 -3.55 -7.54 -5.55
N PHE A 66 -2.85 -7.38 -4.44
CA PHE A 66 -3.12 -6.33 -3.46
C PHE A 66 -1.82 -5.60 -3.13
N MET A 67 -1.93 -4.37 -2.62
CA MET A 67 -0.76 -3.60 -2.22
C MET A 67 -0.87 -3.06 -0.82
N ALA A 68 0.28 -3.04 -0.16
CA ALA A 68 0.48 -2.47 1.16
C ALA A 68 1.59 -1.43 1.09
N ALA A 69 1.28 -0.22 1.57
CA ALA A 69 2.17 0.92 1.53
C ALA A 69 2.28 1.60 2.90
N TYR A 70 3.35 2.35 3.14
CA TYR A 70 3.58 3.07 4.39
C TYR A 70 4.19 4.45 4.11
N SER A 71 3.64 5.51 4.72
CA SER A 71 4.16 6.88 4.64
C SER A 71 4.31 7.35 3.19
N GLN A 72 5.50 7.82 2.76
CA GLN A 72 5.78 8.17 1.36
C GLN A 72 5.36 7.08 0.35
N GLY A 73 5.44 5.80 0.73
CA GLY A 73 4.99 4.71 -0.14
C GLY A 73 3.51 4.79 -0.50
N GLY A 74 2.68 5.35 0.38
CA GLY A 74 1.26 5.64 0.13
C GLY A 74 1.09 6.64 -1.00
N GLN A 75 1.87 7.72 -0.98
CA GLN A 75 1.86 8.73 -2.04
C GLN A 75 2.33 8.15 -3.38
N LEU A 76 3.39 7.34 -3.39
CA LEU A 76 3.83 6.65 -4.62
C LEU A 76 2.69 5.83 -5.22
N PHE A 77 1.95 5.17 -4.33
CA PHE A 77 0.88 4.29 -4.71
C PHE A 77 -0.35 5.05 -5.21
N GLN A 78 -0.80 6.10 -4.52
CA GLN A 78 -1.88 6.96 -5.00
C GLN A 78 -1.55 7.58 -6.37
N ASN A 79 -0.34 8.13 -6.53
CA ASN A 79 0.12 8.61 -7.83
C ASN A 79 0.09 7.52 -8.92
N ALA A 80 0.41 6.27 -8.57
CA ALA A 80 0.36 5.17 -9.53
C ALA A 80 -1.08 4.82 -9.88
N SER A 81 -1.98 4.77 -8.91
CA SER A 81 -3.42 4.52 -9.09
C SER A 81 -4.09 5.56 -9.99
N ASP A 82 -3.70 6.83 -9.89
CA ASP A 82 -4.20 7.90 -10.77
C ASP A 82 -3.79 7.73 -12.23
N MET A 83 -2.77 6.90 -12.51
CA MET A 83 -2.32 6.59 -13.87
C MET A 83 -2.98 5.34 -14.46
N LEU A 84 -3.71 4.56 -13.65
CA LEU A 84 -4.32 3.31 -14.08
C LEU A 84 -5.69 3.54 -14.71
N SER A 85 -5.99 2.79 -15.76
CA SER A 85 -7.36 2.68 -16.28
C SER A 85 -8.27 1.91 -15.32
N ALA A 86 -9.59 2.01 -15.50
CA ALA A 86 -10.58 1.20 -14.77
C ALA A 86 -10.27 -0.30 -14.79
N GLN A 87 -9.80 -0.81 -15.93
CA GLN A 87 -9.47 -2.23 -16.08
C GLN A 87 -8.22 -2.63 -15.30
N GLU A 88 -7.22 -1.75 -15.24
CA GLU A 88 -6.00 -1.97 -14.44
C GLU A 88 -6.31 -1.85 -12.95
N SER A 89 -7.06 -0.83 -12.55
CA SER A 89 -7.55 -0.66 -11.17
C SER A 89 -8.42 -1.83 -10.69
N ALA A 90 -9.16 -2.49 -11.59
CA ALA A 90 -9.95 -3.68 -11.25
C ALA A 90 -9.08 -4.93 -10.99
N PHE A 91 -7.91 -5.05 -11.64
CA PHE A 91 -6.94 -6.11 -11.32
C PHE A 91 -6.21 -5.81 -10.01
N PHE A 92 -5.92 -4.52 -9.79
CA PHE A 92 -5.35 -3.97 -8.58
C PHE A 92 -6.44 -3.60 -7.56
N SER A 93 -7.24 -4.58 -7.13
CA SER A 93 -8.51 -4.23 -6.49
C SER A 93 -8.42 -3.93 -5.00
N ILE A 94 -7.31 -4.23 -4.31
CA ILE A 94 -7.23 -4.14 -2.84
C ILE A 94 -6.01 -3.31 -2.41
N THR A 95 -6.27 -2.31 -1.57
CA THR A 95 -5.28 -1.34 -1.11
C THR A 95 -5.21 -1.27 0.41
N ILE A 96 -4.00 -1.23 0.94
CA ILE A 96 -3.72 -0.93 2.35
C ILE A 96 -2.64 0.16 2.42
N ILE A 97 -2.91 1.24 3.13
CA ILE A 97 -1.92 2.30 3.37
C ILE A 97 -1.82 2.59 4.87
N PHE A 98 -0.64 2.44 5.43
CA PHE A 98 -0.33 2.78 6.81
C PHE A 98 0.25 4.20 6.87
N GLY A 99 -0.30 5.08 7.72
CA GLY A 99 0.24 6.42 7.90
C GLY A 99 0.24 7.25 6.62
N ASP A 100 -0.90 7.29 5.94
CA ASP A 100 -1.03 7.86 4.59
C ASP A 100 -0.93 9.40 4.61
N PRO A 101 0.03 10.02 3.90
CA PRO A 101 0.18 11.48 3.88
C PRO A 101 -0.98 12.19 3.18
N ASP A 102 -1.61 11.51 2.22
CA ASP A 102 -2.73 12.03 1.45
C ASP A 102 -4.07 11.42 1.96
N ASN A 103 -4.11 11.11 3.25
CA ASN A 103 -5.29 10.53 3.91
C ASN A 103 -6.54 11.39 3.71
N GLY A 104 -7.60 10.77 3.19
CA GLY A 104 -8.86 11.40 2.84
C GLY A 104 -9.07 11.52 1.33
N ASP A 105 -7.99 11.40 0.54
CA ASP A 105 -8.07 11.37 -0.91
C ASP A 105 -8.49 9.98 -1.41
N ALA A 106 -9.07 9.96 -2.61
CA ALA A 106 -9.41 8.71 -3.28
C ALA A 106 -8.15 8.07 -3.87
N VAL A 107 -8.10 6.74 -3.87
CA VAL A 107 -6.99 5.98 -4.43
C VAL A 107 -7.33 5.64 -5.90
N GLY A 108 -7.12 6.60 -6.80
CA GLY A 108 -7.51 6.48 -8.20
C GLY A 108 -8.94 5.98 -8.36
N GLU A 109 -9.12 4.90 -9.14
CA GLU A 109 -10.42 4.24 -9.35
C GLU A 109 -10.65 3.02 -8.44
N VAL A 110 -9.78 2.76 -7.45
CA VAL A 110 -9.97 1.65 -6.50
C VAL A 110 -11.16 1.96 -5.59
N PRO A 111 -12.19 1.08 -5.51
CA PRO A 111 -13.36 1.33 -4.68
C PRO A 111 -12.98 1.56 -3.21
N ALA A 112 -13.64 2.52 -2.55
CA ALA A 112 -13.40 2.80 -1.13
C ALA A 112 -13.64 1.57 -0.24
N ALA A 113 -14.55 0.67 -0.62
CA ALA A 113 -14.79 -0.60 0.08
C ALA A 113 -13.57 -1.54 0.06
N ASN A 114 -12.68 -1.39 -0.92
CA ASN A 114 -11.48 -2.19 -1.07
C ASN A 114 -10.19 -1.43 -0.71
N THR A 115 -10.34 -0.22 -0.15
CA THR A 115 -9.24 0.61 0.30
C THR A 115 -9.27 0.73 1.82
N LYS A 116 -8.16 0.35 2.46
CA LYS A 116 -7.96 0.46 3.90
C LYS A 116 -6.80 1.39 4.22
N ILE A 117 -7.12 2.63 4.57
CA ILE A 117 -6.16 3.58 5.12
C ILE A 117 -6.18 3.46 6.65
N ILE A 118 -5.01 3.24 7.24
CA ILE A 118 -4.82 3.10 8.69
C ILE A 118 -3.99 4.28 9.16
N CYS A 119 -4.64 5.22 9.84
CA CYS A 119 -4.03 6.40 10.43
C CYS A 119 -4.18 6.36 11.96
N ALA A 120 -3.05 6.26 12.67
CA ALA A 120 -3.03 6.26 14.12
C ALA A 120 -3.44 7.65 14.66
N ASN A 121 -4.18 7.67 15.77
CA ASN A 121 -4.49 8.93 16.44
C ASN A 121 -3.18 9.64 16.85
N GLY A 122 -3.06 10.93 16.49
CA GLY A 122 -1.87 11.74 16.71
C GLY A 122 -0.77 11.59 15.65
N ASP A 123 -1.01 10.81 14.59
CA ASP A 123 -0.11 10.80 13.43
C ASP A 123 -0.30 12.06 12.58
N LEU A 124 0.68 12.98 12.66
CA LEU A 124 0.64 14.23 11.91
C LEU A 124 0.97 14.05 10.43
N ILE A 125 1.55 12.92 10.01
CA ILE A 125 1.71 12.62 8.58
C ILE A 125 0.33 12.49 7.94
N CYS A 126 -0.59 11.77 8.58
CA CYS A 126 -1.99 11.65 8.14
C CYS A 126 -2.78 12.96 8.18
N ALA A 127 -2.25 13.99 8.83
CA ALA A 127 -2.81 15.34 8.84
C ALA A 127 -2.13 16.25 7.80
N GLY A 128 -1.41 15.68 6.83
CA GLY A 128 -0.70 16.39 5.77
C GLY A 128 0.52 17.19 6.25
N LYS A 129 1.12 16.81 7.40
CA LYS A 129 2.34 17.46 7.92
C LYS A 129 3.55 16.56 7.69
N ALA A 130 4.73 17.17 7.58
CA ALA A 130 6.00 16.45 7.51
C ALA A 130 6.63 16.21 8.90
N ILE A 131 5.81 15.83 9.89
CA ILE A 131 6.24 15.68 11.29
C ILE A 131 6.04 14.23 11.74
N VAL A 132 7.14 13.53 11.97
CA VAL A 132 7.12 12.15 12.45
C VAL A 132 7.01 12.13 13.97
N LEU A 133 5.90 11.60 14.47
CA LEU A 133 5.65 11.38 15.91
C LEU A 133 5.58 9.87 16.21
N PRO A 134 5.67 9.44 17.48
CA PRO A 134 5.59 8.03 17.85
C PRO A 134 4.39 7.26 17.26
N PRO A 135 3.17 7.82 17.11
CA PRO A 135 2.07 7.14 16.42
C PRO A 135 2.42 6.69 14.99
N HIS A 136 3.17 7.50 14.24
CA HIS A 136 3.56 7.18 12.86
C HIS A 136 4.49 5.95 12.79
N LEU A 137 5.22 5.65 13.87
CA LEU A 137 6.18 4.55 13.94
C LEU A 137 5.58 3.26 14.52
N SER A 138 4.27 3.23 14.78
CA SER A 138 3.61 2.18 15.54
C SER A 138 2.80 1.18 14.72
N TYR A 139 2.74 1.32 13.40
CA TYR A 139 1.84 0.57 12.52
C TYR A 139 2.09 -0.95 12.44
N GLY A 140 3.22 -1.45 12.95
CA GLY A 140 3.42 -2.89 13.11
C GLY A 140 2.31 -3.56 13.93
N ARG A 141 1.66 -2.83 14.85
CA ARG A 141 0.52 -3.32 15.65
C ARG A 141 -0.77 -3.52 14.85
N ASN A 142 -0.87 -2.93 13.65
CA ASN A 142 -2.05 -3.01 12.80
C ASN A 142 -1.94 -4.12 11.73
N ALA A 143 -0.91 -4.97 11.82
CA ALA A 143 -0.68 -6.05 10.86
C ALA A 143 -1.86 -7.04 10.76
N ASP A 144 -2.45 -7.42 11.89
CA ASP A 144 -3.62 -8.32 11.93
C ASP A 144 -4.85 -7.69 11.29
N GLU A 145 -5.15 -6.44 11.62
CA GLU A 145 -6.27 -5.69 11.03
C GLU A 145 -6.13 -5.59 9.51
N ALA A 146 -4.93 -5.24 9.03
CA ALA A 146 -4.66 -5.12 7.60
C ALA A 146 -4.75 -6.47 6.88
N ALA A 147 -4.22 -7.54 7.46
CA ALA A 147 -4.28 -8.87 6.86
C ALA A 147 -5.70 -9.42 6.81
N GLN A 148 -6.49 -9.20 7.87
CA GLN A 148 -7.92 -9.56 7.89
C GLN A 148 -8.70 -8.83 6.80
N PHE A 149 -8.44 -7.53 6.62
CA PHE A 149 -9.06 -6.75 5.56
C PHE A 149 -8.79 -7.36 4.17
N VAL A 150 -7.53 -7.69 3.87
CA VAL A 150 -7.18 -8.33 2.59
C VAL A 150 -7.99 -9.62 2.38
N LEU A 151 -8.01 -10.49 3.37
CA LEU A 151 -8.69 -11.79 3.27
C LEU A 151 -10.20 -11.64 3.10
N SER A 152 -10.82 -10.71 3.82
CA SER A 152 -12.26 -10.46 3.68
C SER A 152 -12.61 -9.90 2.31
N THR A 153 -11.75 -9.04 1.75
CA THR A 153 -11.99 -8.41 0.45
C THR A 153 -11.70 -9.36 -0.71
N MET A 154 -10.73 -10.27 -0.57
CA MET A 154 -10.46 -11.33 -1.56
C MET A 154 -11.58 -12.37 -1.66
N ALA A 155 -12.38 -12.54 -0.62
CA ALA A 155 -13.46 -13.53 -0.57
C ALA A 155 -14.82 -13.00 -1.06
N ALA A 156 -14.92 -11.69 -1.35
CA ALA A 156 -16.12 -11.00 -1.81
C ALA A 156 -16.16 -10.92 -3.34
#